data_AF-K2NPZ2-F1
#
_entry.id   AF-K2NPZ2-F1
#
_cell.length_a   1.000
_cell.length_b   1.000
_cell.length_c   1.000
_cell.angle_alpha   90.00
_cell.angle_beta   90.00
_cell.angle_gamma   90.00
#
_symmetry.space_group_name_H-M   'P 1'
#
loop_
_entity.id
_entity.type
_entity.pdbx_description
1 polymer ?
#
loop_
_entity_poly.entity_id
_entity_poly.type
_entity_poly.pdbx_seq_one_letter_code
_entity_poly.pdbx_strand_id
1 'polypeptide(L)'
;MMVKLVSLDTVKLALRIGEIEETSGGWNVLPHEDDTLLDAYIEAASAAIINYLKDQAEVILNLDSGGDVPSGTEIPKEIETAAILLVGHFYREPDGDTEEAFDRGYLPKPVTALLYPLRDPALR
;
A
#
# COMPACT_ATOMS: atom_id res chain seq x y z
N MET A 1 6.36 10.70 -9.47
CA MET A 1 6.41 10.37 -8.04
C MET A 1 6.36 8.85 -7.98
N MET A 2 7.50 8.19 -7.68
CA MET A 2 7.58 6.73 -7.54
C MET A 2 7.66 6.44 -6.04
N VAL A 3 6.57 6.65 -5.31
CA VAL A 3 6.51 6.36 -3.87
C VAL A 3 5.97 4.96 -3.69
N LYS A 4 6.71 4.12 -2.98
CA LYS A 4 6.30 2.77 -2.59
C LYS A 4 6.22 2.70 -1.07
N LEU A 5 5.00 2.59 -0.53
CA LEU A 5 4.76 2.41 0.91
C LEU A 5 4.99 0.97 1.37
N VAL A 6 5.14 0.04 0.42
CA VAL A 6 5.41 -1.38 0.67
C VAL A 6 6.26 -1.94 -0.47
N SER A 7 7.11 -2.92 -0.17
CA SER A 7 7.95 -3.56 -1.19
C SER A 7 7.17 -4.59 -2.02
N LEU A 8 7.63 -4.84 -3.25
CA LEU A 8 7.06 -5.86 -4.12
C LEU A 8 7.08 -7.25 -3.46
N ASP A 9 8.20 -7.63 -2.85
CA ASP A 9 8.34 -8.93 -2.17
C ASP A 9 7.37 -9.06 -1.01
N THR A 10 7.17 -7.99 -0.23
CA THR A 10 6.20 -7.96 0.87
C THR A 10 4.77 -8.17 0.36
N VAL A 11 4.40 -7.51 -0.75
CA VAL A 11 3.07 -7.67 -1.37
C VAL A 11 2.89 -9.09 -1.88
N LYS A 12 3.85 -9.62 -2.63
CA LYS A 12 3.78 -11.00 -3.17
C LYS A 12 3.69 -12.03 -2.07
N LEU A 13 4.46 -11.86 -1.00
CA LEU A 13 4.40 -12.72 0.18
C LEU A 13 3.03 -12.66 0.87
N ALA A 14 2.50 -11.45 1.09
CA ALA A 14 1.23 -11.24 1.79
C ALA A 14 0.02 -11.73 0.98
N LEU A 15 0.02 -11.50 -0.33
CA LEU A 15 -1.07 -11.89 -1.24
C LEU A 15 -0.89 -13.28 -1.84
N ARG A 16 0.21 -13.98 -1.52
CA ARG A 16 0.55 -15.32 -2.03
C ARG A 16 0.60 -15.36 -3.56
N ILE A 17 1.28 -14.38 -4.16
CA ILE A 17 1.44 -14.27 -5.62
C ILE A 17 2.81 -14.81 -6.02
N GLY A 18 2.81 -15.72 -6.99
CA GLY A 18 4.01 -16.37 -7.53
C GLY A 18 4.58 -17.48 -6.65
N GLU A 19 5.78 -17.90 -7.00
CA GLU A 19 6.50 -18.96 -6.29
C GLU A 19 7.26 -18.38 -5.09
N ILE A 20 7.02 -18.98 -3.92
CA ILE A 20 7.58 -18.55 -2.64
C ILE A 20 8.15 -19.78 -1.94
N GLU A 21 9.42 -19.73 -1.61
CA GLU A 21 10.12 -20.82 -0.93
C GLU A 21 10.47 -20.43 0.50
N GLU A 22 10.25 -21.33 1.45
CA GLU A 22 10.77 -21.16 2.82
C GLU A 22 12.23 -21.61 2.86
N THR A 23 13.09 -20.75 3.41
CA THR A 23 14.52 -21.00 3.58
C THR A 23 14.89 -20.83 5.06
N SER A 24 16.07 -21.31 5.45
CA SER A 24 16.59 -21.12 6.81
C SER A 24 16.78 -19.65 7.21
N GLY A 25 16.80 -18.73 6.25
CA GLY A 25 16.91 -17.29 6.45
C GLY A 25 15.59 -16.51 6.31
N GLY A 26 14.45 -17.18 6.10
CA GLY A 26 13.15 -16.54 5.86
C GLY A 26 12.53 -16.96 4.53
N TRP A 27 11.77 -16.07 3.89
CA TRP A 27 11.06 -16.35 2.65
C TRP A 27 11.86 -15.88 1.44
N ASN A 28 12.05 -16.75 0.45
CA ASN A 28 12.58 -16.42 -0.86
C ASN A 28 11.41 -16.20 -1.83
N VAL A 29 11.25 -14.97 -2.32
CA VAL A 29 10.18 -14.61 -3.27
C VAL A 29 10.77 -14.59 -4.67
N LEU A 30 10.32 -15.48 -5.54
CA LEU A 30 10.87 -15.61 -6.90
C LEU A 30 10.21 -14.62 -7.88
N PRO A 31 10.89 -14.22 -8.97
CA PRO A 31 10.30 -13.37 -10.00
C PRO A 31 8.98 -13.93 -10.55
N HIS A 32 8.03 -13.04 -10.83
CA HIS A 32 6.71 -13.38 -11.38
C HIS A 32 6.41 -12.53 -12.61
N GLU A 33 5.62 -13.06 -13.55
CA GLU A 33 5.28 -12.35 -14.79
C GLU A 33 4.54 -11.02 -14.54
N ASP A 34 3.78 -10.94 -13.44
CA ASP A 34 3.05 -9.74 -13.05
C ASP A 34 3.85 -8.75 -12.19
N ASP A 35 5.16 -8.95 -11.98
CA ASP A 35 5.97 -8.07 -11.11
C ASP A 35 5.91 -6.60 -11.56
N THR A 36 5.88 -6.35 -12.87
CA THR A 36 5.74 -5.00 -13.43
C THR A 36 4.37 -4.39 -13.15
N LEU A 37 3.30 -5.21 -13.21
CA LEU A 37 1.94 -4.78 -12.93
C LEU A 37 1.74 -4.49 -11.44
N LEU A 38 2.24 -5.38 -10.58
CA LEU A 38 2.20 -5.22 -9.13
C LEU A 38 2.96 -3.98 -8.69
N ASP A 39 4.10 -3.68 -9.29
CA ASP A 39 4.83 -2.44 -9.03
C ASP A 39 3.99 -1.19 -9.37
N ALA A 40 3.30 -1.18 -10.52
CA ALA A 40 2.40 -0.09 -10.88
C ALA A 40 1.23 0.05 -9.89
N TYR A 41 0.66 -1.06 -9.42
CA TYR A 41 -0.39 -1.05 -8.40
C TYR A 41 0.11 -0.58 -7.03
N ILE A 42 1.33 -0.94 -6.64
CA ILE A 42 1.96 -0.45 -5.41
C ILE A 42 2.12 1.07 -5.47
N GLU A 43 2.58 1.62 -6.59
CA GLU A 43 2.72 3.06 -6.77
C GLU A 43 1.36 3.76 -6.72
N ALA A 44 0.35 3.23 -7.42
CA ALA A 44 -1.01 3.77 -7.41
C ALA A 44 -1.64 3.72 -6.01
N ALA A 45 -1.50 2.59 -5.30
CA ALA A 45 -2.02 2.41 -3.94
C ALA A 45 -1.33 3.36 -2.96
N SER A 46 -0.01 3.52 -3.09
CA SER A 46 0.79 4.44 -2.27
C SER A 46 0.33 5.88 -2.43
N ALA A 47 0.16 6.34 -3.68
CA ALA A 47 -0.34 7.67 -3.97
C ALA A 47 -1.76 7.88 -3.43
N ALA A 48 -2.65 6.89 -3.59
CA ALA A 48 -4.02 6.96 -3.09
C ALA A 48 -4.09 7.09 -1.56
N ILE A 49 -3.23 6.35 -0.84
CA ILE A 49 -3.14 6.40 0.62
C ILE A 49 -2.57 7.73 1.11
N ILE A 50 -1.52 8.25 0.48
CA ILE A 50 -0.95 9.57 0.81
C ILE A 50 -2.01 10.66 0.61
N ASN A 51 -2.74 10.63 -0.51
CA ASN A 51 -3.84 11.56 -0.77
C ASN A 51 -4.98 11.43 0.25
N TYR A 52 -5.28 10.21 0.70
CA TYR A 52 -6.29 9.98 1.73
C TYR A 52 -5.88 10.58 3.08
N LEU A 53 -4.60 10.45 3.46
CA LEU A 53 -4.05 10.97 4.72
C LEU A 53 -3.85 12.49 4.73
N LYS A 54 -3.79 13.13 3.55
CA LYS A 54 -3.61 14.60 3.40
C LYS A 54 -2.36 15.08 4.14
N ASP A 55 -2.42 16.23 4.80
CA ASP A 55 -1.33 16.85 5.57
C ASP A 55 -0.75 15.92 6.66
N GLN A 56 -1.49 14.90 7.11
CA GLN A 56 -0.93 13.92 8.05
C GLN A 56 0.10 13.00 7.40
N ALA A 57 0.07 12.81 6.09
CA ALA A 57 1.08 12.05 5.37
C ALA A 57 2.47 12.67 5.55
N GLU A 58 2.58 14.00 5.48
CA GLU A 58 3.84 14.72 5.69
C GLU A 58 4.42 14.47 7.09
N VAL A 59 3.55 14.49 8.11
CA VAL A 59 3.96 14.28 9.51
C VAL A 59 4.35 12.83 9.79
N ILE A 60 3.59 11.88 9.27
CA ILE A 60 3.77 10.45 9.57
C ILE A 60 4.93 9.86 8.76
N LEU A 61 5.04 10.24 7.48
CA LEU A 61 6.00 9.65 6.54
C LEU A 61 7.25 10.53 6.34
N ASN A 62 7.31 11.69 7.00
CA ASN A 62 8.40 12.67 6.84
C ASN A 62 8.66 12.99 5.36
N LEU A 63 7.61 13.26 4.59
CA LEU A 63 7.72 13.52 3.15
C LEU A 63 8.73 14.64 2.89
N ASP A 64 9.56 14.46 1.87
CA ASP A 64 10.51 15.48 1.46
C ASP A 64 9.81 16.66 0.76
N SER A 65 10.58 17.67 0.37
CA SER A 65 10.04 18.84 -0.34
C SER A 65 9.43 18.54 -1.71
N GLY A 66 9.66 17.34 -2.25
CA GLY A 66 9.05 16.83 -3.49
C GLY A 66 7.77 16.02 -3.24
N GLY A 67 7.42 15.76 -1.97
CA GLY A 67 6.31 14.89 -1.59
C GLY A 67 6.65 13.40 -1.67
N ASP A 68 7.93 13.05 -1.80
CA ASP A 68 8.41 11.66 -1.83
C ASP A 68 8.75 11.19 -0.40
N VAL A 69 8.68 9.88 -0.16
CA VAL A 69 9.07 9.27 1.12
C VAL A 69 10.59 9.10 1.13
N PRO A 70 11.34 9.70 2.08
CA PRO A 70 12.78 9.55 2.15
C PRO A 70 13.22 8.09 2.32
N SER A 71 14.37 7.76 1.73
CA SER A 71 14.99 6.44 1.91
C SER A 71 15.27 6.19 3.40
N GLY A 72 14.81 5.04 3.90
CA GLY A 72 14.99 4.64 5.30
C GLY A 72 13.90 5.12 6.25
N THR A 73 12.87 5.83 5.77
CA THR A 73 11.66 6.09 6.55
C THR A 73 11.00 4.77 6.94
N GLU A 74 10.71 4.62 8.22
CA GLU A 74 9.91 3.50 8.73
C GLU A 74 8.43 3.75 8.44
N ILE A 75 7.82 2.89 7.64
CA ILE A 75 6.39 2.97 7.32
C ILE A 75 5.59 2.32 8.46
N PRO A 76 4.61 3.02 9.07
CA PRO A 76 3.72 2.42 10.07
C PRO A 76 2.99 1.19 9.51
N LYS A 77 2.79 0.19 10.35
CA LYS A 77 2.23 -1.10 9.92
C LYS A 77 0.80 -1.01 9.42
N GLU A 78 0.02 -0.06 9.92
CA GLU A 78 -1.32 0.25 9.45
C GLU A 78 -1.30 0.77 8.01
N ILE A 79 -0.31 1.61 7.67
CA ILE A 79 -0.13 2.16 6.31
C ILE A 79 0.39 1.08 5.36
N GLU A 80 1.36 0.28 5.78
CA GLU A 80 1.88 -0.85 5.00
C GLU A 80 0.77 -1.87 4.71
N THR A 81 -0.02 -2.24 5.72
CA THR A 81 -1.15 -3.18 5.57
C THR A 81 -2.25 -2.60 4.67
N ALA A 82 -2.56 -1.30 4.83
CA ALA A 82 -3.51 -0.61 3.97
C ALA A 82 -3.07 -0.64 2.49
N ALA A 83 -1.78 -0.46 2.22
CA ALA A 83 -1.22 -0.55 0.87
C ALA A 83 -1.37 -1.97 0.29
N ILE A 84 -1.05 -3.01 1.07
CA ILE A 84 -1.21 -4.41 0.66
C ILE A 84 -2.67 -4.73 0.30
N LEU A 85 -3.62 -4.31 1.16
CA LEU A 85 -5.04 -4.55 0.93
C LEU A 85 -5.54 -3.84 -0.33
N LEU A 86 -5.11 -2.59 -0.55
CA LEU A 86 -5.50 -1.82 -1.73
C LEU A 86 -4.92 -2.41 -3.02
N VAL A 87 -3.66 -2.85 -3.00
CA VAL A 87 -3.05 -3.58 -4.14
C VAL A 87 -3.83 -4.88 -4.41
N GLY A 88 -4.22 -5.60 -3.35
CA GLY A 88 -5.06 -6.80 -3.49
C GLY A 88 -6.40 -6.52 -4.18
N HIS A 89 -7.03 -5.36 -3.91
CA HIS A 89 -8.23 -4.93 -4.62
C HIS A 89 -7.94 -4.65 -6.11
N PHE A 90 -6.92 -3.84 -6.42
CA PHE A 90 -6.56 -3.54 -7.82
C PHE A 90 -6.20 -4.79 -8.62
N TYR A 91 -5.55 -5.75 -7.99
CA TYR A 91 -5.14 -6.99 -8.64
C TYR A 91 -6.30 -7.96 -8.87
N ARG A 92 -7.25 -8.05 -7.93
CA ARG A 92 -8.41 -8.95 -8.06
C ARG A 92 -9.43 -8.44 -9.07
N GLU A 93 -9.68 -7.13 -9.09
CA GLU A 93 -10.73 -6.51 -9.89
C GLU A 93 -10.19 -5.28 -10.64
N PRO A 94 -9.40 -5.49 -11.70
CA PRO A 94 -8.70 -4.39 -12.39
C PRO A 94 -9.64 -3.47 -13.18
N ASP A 95 -10.82 -3.94 -13.57
CA ASP A 95 -11.78 -3.24 -14.45
C ASP A 95 -13.13 -2.96 -13.79
N GLY A 96 -13.30 -3.29 -12.51
CA GLY A 96 -14.60 -3.27 -11.84
C GLY A 96 -14.56 -2.92 -10.36
N ASP A 97 -15.75 -2.85 -9.78
CA ASP A 97 -15.99 -2.77 -8.34
C ASP A 97 -17.19 -3.66 -7.99
N THR A 98 -17.00 -4.96 -8.20
CA THR A 98 -18.07 -5.97 -8.15
C THR A 98 -18.65 -6.12 -6.75
N GLU A 99 -17.82 -5.88 -5.72
CA GLU A 99 -18.21 -5.91 -4.31
C GLU A 99 -18.68 -4.55 -3.76
N GLU A 100 -18.79 -3.51 -4.61
CA GLU A 100 -19.07 -2.13 -4.20
C GLU A 100 -18.14 -1.69 -3.06
N ALA A 101 -16.85 -2.05 -3.18
CA ALA A 101 -15.82 -1.75 -2.21
C ALA A 101 -15.49 -0.25 -2.22
N PHE A 102 -15.69 0.47 -3.33
CA PHE A 102 -15.35 1.87 -3.48
C PHE A 102 -16.57 2.79 -3.38
N ASP A 103 -16.55 3.67 -2.37
CA ASP A 103 -17.46 4.81 -2.30
C ASP A 103 -16.78 6.07 -2.86
N ARG A 104 -17.58 7.00 -3.42
CA ARG A 104 -17.04 8.26 -3.97
C ARG A 104 -16.20 9.01 -2.93
N GLY A 105 -14.89 9.12 -3.19
CA GLY A 105 -13.95 9.85 -2.34
C GLY A 105 -13.40 9.06 -1.15
N TYR A 106 -13.70 7.76 -1.06
CA TYR A 106 -13.18 6.87 -0.03
C TYR A 106 -12.41 5.69 -0.65
N LEU A 107 -11.44 5.18 0.11
CA LEU A 107 -10.79 3.91 -0.18
C LEU A 107 -11.69 2.76 0.30
N PRO A 108 -11.40 1.51 -0.10
CA PRO A 108 -12.15 0.35 0.39
C PRO A 108 -12.30 0.36 1.91
N LYS A 109 -13.48 -0.02 2.41
CA LYS A 109 -13.80 -0.01 3.85
C LYS A 109 -12.69 -0.55 4.76
N PRO A 110 -12.04 -1.71 4.48
CA PRO A 110 -10.96 -2.19 5.34
C PRO A 110 -9.71 -1.29 5.31
N VAL A 111 -9.39 -0.69 4.16
CA VAL A 111 -8.29 0.27 4.00
C VAL A 111 -8.61 1.56 4.76
N THR A 112 -9.82 2.08 4.59
CA THR A 112 -10.31 3.27 5.30
C THR A 112 -10.30 3.07 6.81
N ALA A 113 -10.71 1.90 7.32
CA ALA A 113 -10.75 1.62 8.76
C ALA A 113 -9.36 1.70 9.42
N LEU A 114 -8.31 1.25 8.74
CA LEU A 114 -6.91 1.34 9.22
C LEU A 114 -6.40 2.80 9.22
N LEU A 115 -6.74 3.56 8.18
CA LEU A 115 -6.17 4.89 7.95
C LEU A 115 -6.96 6.02 8.61
N TYR A 116 -8.24 5.80 8.93
CA TYR A 116 -9.11 6.83 9.48
C TYR A 116 -8.54 7.50 10.75
N PRO A 117 -8.02 6.75 11.76
CA PRO A 117 -7.42 7.35 12.95
C PRO A 117 -6.14 8.16 12.66
N LEU A 118 -5.44 7.84 11.57
CA LEU A 118 -4.21 8.53 11.17
C LEU A 118 -4.50 9.82 10.39
N ARG A 119 -5.58 9.83 9.61
CA ARG A 119 -6.02 10.97 8.81
C ARG A 119 -6.50 12.14 9.67
N ASP A 120 -7.24 11.85 10.73
CA ASP A 120 -7.77 12.85 11.67
C ASP A 120 -7.56 12.36 13.11
N PRO A 121 -6.34 12.52 13.64
CA PRO A 121 -5.99 11.99 14.95
C PRO A 121 -6.82 12.68 16.03
N ALA A 122 -7.49 11.86 16.86
CA ALA A 122 -8.31 12.32 17.96
C ALA A 122 -7.42 12.95 19.07
N LEU A 123 -7.13 14.25 18.91
CA LEU A 123 -6.36 15.14 19.79
C LEU A 123 -4.85 14.88 19.83
N ARG A 124 -4.08 15.97 19.65
CA ARG A 124 -2.64 16.09 19.93
C ARG A 124 -2.43 16.81 21.26
#